data_AF-A0A2X3H7P5-F1
#
_entry.id   AF-A0A2X3H7P5-F1
#
_cell.length_a   1.000
_cell.length_b   1.000
_cell.length_c   1.000
_cell.angle_alpha   90.00
_cell.angle_beta   90.00
_cell.angle_gamma   90.00
#
_symmetry.space_group_name_H-M   'P 1'
#
loop_
_entity.id
_entity.type
_entity.pdbx_description
1 polymer ?
#
loop_
_entity_poly.entity_id
_entity_poly.type
_entity_poly.pdbx_seq_one_letter_code
_entity_poly.pdbx_strand_id
1 'polypeptide(L)' 'MISEEEMKQVLMSRRTLAEKADTLITKANANGGEDNITVLLLERDKMRRGGRAS' A
#
# COMPACT_ATOMS: atom_id res chain seq x y z
N MET A 1 12.76 3.38 9.08
CA MET A 1 12.51 2.18 8.25
C MET A 1 11.26 1.42 8.74
N ILE A 2 10.42 0.90 7.84
CA ILE A 2 9.21 0.11 8.17
C ILE A 2 9.50 -1.38 8.01
N SER A 3 8.99 -2.21 8.90
CA SER A 3 9.09 -3.67 8.77
C SER A 3 8.17 -4.23 7.68
N GLU A 4 8.52 -5.37 7.08
CA GLU A 4 7.65 -6.03 6.09
C GLU A 4 6.26 -6.35 6.64
N GLU A 5 6.18 -6.76 7.90
CA GLU A 5 4.90 -7.08 8.54
C GLU A 5 4.02 -5.85 8.68
N GLU A 6 4.56 -4.72 9.11
CA GLU A 6 3.80 -3.45 9.13
C GLU A 6 3.37 -3.02 7.73
N MET A 7 4.23 -3.19 6.73
CA MET A 7 3.89 -2.89 5.35
C MET A 7 2.72 -3.76 4.86
N LYS A 8 2.74 -5.07 5.16
CA LYS A 8 1.63 -5.99 4.85
C LYS A 8 0.33 -5.56 5.55
N GLN A 9 0.39 -5.16 6.82
CA GLN A 9 -0.80 -4.68 7.55
C GLN A 9 -1.42 -3.44 6.88
N VAL A 10 -0.58 -2.51 6.39
CA VAL A 10 -1.08 -1.33 5.66
C VAL A 10 -1.67 -1.73 4.31
N LEU A 11 -0.98 -2.57 3.52
CA LEU A 11 -1.42 -2.99 2.20
C LEU A 11 -2.73 -3.80 2.23
N MET A 12 -2.92 -4.64 3.24
CA MET A 12 -4.12 -5.48 3.43
C MET A 12 -5.28 -4.74 4.10
N SER A 13 -5.08 -3.50 4.55
CA SER A 13 -6.15 -2.71 5.15
C SER A 13 -7.19 -2.26 4.12
N ARG A 14 -8.42 -1.97 4.59
CA ARG A 14 -9.53 -1.45 3.77
C ARG A 14 -9.37 0.02 3.36
N ARG A 15 -8.19 0.60 3.57
CA ARG A 15 -7.85 1.97 3.17
C ARG A 15 -7.77 2.09 1.66
N THR A 16 -8.01 3.30 1.16
CA THR A 16 -7.71 3.66 -0.23
C THR A 16 -6.20 3.61 -0.50
N LEU A 17 -5.81 3.59 -1.78
CA LEU A 17 -4.39 3.64 -2.15
C LEU A 17 -3.69 4.90 -1.62
N ALA A 18 -4.36 6.06 -1.66
CA ALA A 18 -3.81 7.32 -1.15
C ALA A 18 -3.54 7.24 0.36
N GLU A 19 -4.52 6.80 1.15
CA GLU A 19 -4.35 6.63 2.59
C GLU A 19 -3.27 5.60 2.95
N LYS A 20 -3.11 4.54 2.14
CA LYS A 20 -2.02 3.56 2.30
C LYS A 20 -0.67 4.24 2.06
N ALA A 21 -0.52 5.04 1.02
CA ALA A 21 0.70 5.76 0.72
C ALA A 21 1.06 6.74 1.86
N ASP A 22 0.10 7.54 2.32
CA ASP A 22 0.30 8.48 3.44
C ASP A 22 0.71 7.75 4.72
N THR A 23 0.09 6.61 5.01
CA THR A 23 0.43 5.79 6.18
C THR A 23 1.86 5.26 6.10
N LEU A 24 2.29 4.80 4.92
CA LEU A 24 3.66 4.32 4.70
C LEU A 24 4.68 5.46 4.80
N ILE A 25 4.40 6.64 4.25
CA ILE A 25 5.29 7.79 4.38
C ILE A 25 5.40 8.22 5.85
N THR A 26 4.28 8.32 6.55
CA THR A 26 4.24 8.73 7.97
C THR A 26 5.03 7.77 8.85
N LYS A 27 4.82 6.46 8.70
CA LYS A 27 5.57 5.45 9.46
C LYS A 27 7.06 5.44 9.14
N ALA A 28 7.43 5.65 7.86
CA ALA A 28 8.83 5.66 7.45
C ALA A 28 9.57 6.85 8.06
N ASN A 29 8.93 8.03 8.07
CA ASN A 29 9.43 9.23 8.73
C ASN A 29 9.58 9.04 10.25
N ALA A 30 8.56 8.47 10.91
CA ALA A 30 8.59 8.24 12.36
C ALA A 30 9.71 7.30 12.80
N ASN A 31 10.14 6.37 11.94
CA ASN A 31 11.19 5.40 12.22
C ASN A 31 12.59 5.89 11.77
N GLY A 32 12.90 7.17 11.95
CA GLY A 32 14.21 7.76 11.64
C GLY A 32 14.37 8.23 10.19
N GLY A 33 13.37 8.91 9.64
CA GLY A 33 13.35 9.41 8.26
C GLY A 33 14.37 10.53 7.97
N GLU A 34 15.65 10.19 7.96
CA GLU A 34 16.73 11.09 7.54
C GLU A 34 17.04 10.99 6.03
N ASP A 35 16.44 10.02 5.33
CA ASP A 35 16.62 9.77 3.89
C ASP A 35 15.33 10.01 3.11
N ASN A 36 15.45 10.18 1.79
CA ASN A 36 14.32 10.40 0.88
C ASN A 36 13.38 9.19 0.85
N ILE A 37 12.08 9.45 0.95
CA ILE A 37 11.04 8.42 0.88
C ILE A 37 10.28 8.53 -0.44
N THR A 38 10.29 7.47 -1.24
CA THR A 38 9.48 7.35 -2.46
C THR A 38 8.56 6.13 -2.34
N VAL A 39 7.28 6.28 -2.67
CA VAL A 39 6.27 5.21 -2.60
C VAL A 39 5.54 5.10 -3.95
N LEU A 40 5.46 3.88 -4.48
CA LEU A 40 4.62 3.52 -5.63
C LEU A 40 3.72 2.35 -5.22
N LEU A 41 2.41 2.54 -5.27
CA LEU A 41 1.43 1.49 -4.98
C LEU A 41 0.65 1.12 -6.24
N LEU A 42 0.49 -0.18 -6.45
CA LEU A 42 -0.27 -0.75 -7.56
C LEU A 42 -1.37 -1.64 -6.98
N GLU A 43 -2.62 -1.34 -7.32
CA GLU A 43 -3.75 -2.21 -7.00
C GLU A 43 -4.17 -2.96 -8.26
N ARG A 44 -4.21 -4.29 -8.18
CA ARG A 44 -4.75 -5.12 -9.24
C ARG A 44 -6.22 -5.35 -8.97
N ASP A 45 -7.08 -4.61 -9.68
CA ASP A 45 -8.49 -4.90 -9.65
C ASP A 45 -8.73 -6.27 -10.29
N LYS A 46 -9.11 -7.26 -9.48
CA LYS A 46 -9.54 -8.56 -9.98
C LYS A 46 -10.97 -8.40 -10.47
N MET A 47 -11.17 -7.62 -11.54
CA MET A 47 -12.39 -7.67 -12.33
C MET A 47 -12.67 -9.15 -12.63
N ARG A 48 -13.82 -9.61 -12.10
CA ARG A 48 -14.32 -10.98 -12.15
C ARG A 48 -14.07 -11.57 -13.54
N ARG A 49 -13.31 -12.67 -13.64
CA ARG A 49 -13.45 -13.60 -14.78
C ARG A 49 -14.87 -14.16 -14.73
N GLY A 50 -15.79 -13.41 -15.31
CA GLY A 50 -17.23 -13.62 -15.25
C GLY A 50 -17.93 -12.84 -16.34
N GLY A 51 -17.41 -12.92 -17.57
CA GLY A 51 -18.17 -12.68 -18.79
C GLY A 51 -18.47 -14.03 -19.44
N ARG A 52 -19.72 -14.47 -19.35
CA ARG A 52 -20.29 -15.61 -20.11
C ARG A 52 -20.53 -15.16 -21.55
N ALA A 53 -20.19 -15.97 -22.55
CA ALA A 53 -20.83 -15.91 -23.87
C ALA A 53 -20.73 -17.29 -24.56
N SER A 54 -21.92 -17.82 -24.90
CA SER A 54 -22.27 -18.96 -25.77
C SER A 54 -21.55 -20.30 -25.55
#